data_AF-A0A170RQT5-F1
#
_entry.id   AF-A0A170RQT5-F1
#
_cell.length_a   1.000
_cell.length_b   1.000
_cell.length_c   1.000
_cell.angle_alpha   90.00
_cell.angle_beta   90.00
_cell.angle_gamma   90.00
#
_symmetry.space_group_name_H-M   'P 1'
#
loop_
_entity.id
_entity.type
_entity.pdbx_description
1 polymer ?
#
loop_
_entity_poly.entity_id
_entity_poly.type
_entity_poly.pdbx_seq_one_letter_code
_entity_poly.pdbx_strand_id
1 'polypeptide(L)'
;MGYLGFLLLCYIAIIFFLLAIVMIFYSIFHILWKRDSPSLLQTKLSQIVSSADTTMKNGKCSYKGRMSFYVNGMDVVTLLTDRFYYYRGKQNDKLVMKHLKYIQNTMSYNGHSKSDRTIRAIMGAALESILIQNVKEKPNMCLIHHTISYLYAQGYDNLLLNIIDNVVSQKEYTNEATLSSLPRYYSSKTLTSVTIKMFPNQLYVNMTLNDPIINETALGMDSNTFSSMMELFILPKKHSSRVLQYSGEFVSLIAEDSECSMKVHTVQYSIPTFFVKECIPAVEQVRYSIPLLDNVTANTATLTL
;
A
#
# COMPACT_ATOMS: atom_id res chain seq x y z
N MET A 1 50.91 18.19 -44.65
CA MET A 1 49.62 17.63 -44.21
C MET A 1 48.55 18.68 -44.45
N GLY A 2 47.66 18.44 -45.40
CA GLY A 2 46.79 19.46 -45.99
C GLY A 2 45.57 19.82 -45.13
N TYR A 3 44.99 20.97 -45.44
CA TYR A 3 43.75 21.54 -44.90
C TYR A 3 42.63 20.51 -44.67
N LEU A 4 42.52 19.49 -45.53
CA LEU A 4 41.57 18.39 -45.42
C LEU A 4 41.76 17.54 -44.14
N GLY A 5 43.00 17.26 -43.73
CA GLY A 5 43.30 16.47 -42.54
C GLY A 5 42.98 17.24 -41.24
N PHE A 6 43.16 18.55 -41.26
CA PHE A 6 42.76 19.43 -40.15
C PHE A 6 41.24 19.48 -40.00
N LEU A 7 40.51 19.63 -41.11
CA LEU A 7 39.04 19.61 -41.12
C LEU A 7 38.47 18.27 -40.60
N LEU A 8 39.07 17.14 -40.98
CA LEU A 8 38.66 15.83 -40.51
C LEU A 8 38.85 15.67 -38.98
N LEU A 9 39.98 16.15 -38.45
CA LEU A 9 40.25 16.16 -37.01
C LEU A 9 39.24 17.03 -36.24
N CYS A 10 38.93 18.22 -36.76
CA CYS A 10 37.89 19.08 -36.17
C CYS A 10 36.51 18.40 -36.17
N TYR A 11 36.15 17.71 -37.27
CA TYR A 11 34.88 17.00 -37.38
C TYR A 11 34.78 15.84 -36.38
N ILE A 12 35.84 15.04 -36.23
CA ILE A 12 35.92 13.97 -35.23
C ILE A 12 35.80 14.53 -33.81
N ALA A 13 36.49 15.63 -33.50
CA ALA A 13 36.41 16.28 -32.18
C ALA A 13 34.99 16.77 -31.87
N ILE A 14 34.27 17.33 -32.85
CA ILE A 14 32.88 17.75 -32.69
C ILE A 14 31.96 16.56 -32.41
N ILE A 15 32.14 15.43 -33.12
CA ILE A 15 31.34 14.22 -32.87
C ILE A 15 31.57 13.69 -31.45
N PHE A 16 32.84 13.59 -31.01
CA PHE A 16 33.14 13.15 -29.65
C PHE A 16 32.54 14.08 -28.59
N PHE A 17 32.58 15.40 -28.83
CA PHE A 17 31.97 16.37 -27.94
C PHE A 17 30.44 16.21 -27.86
N LEU A 18 29.77 15.99 -29.00
CA LEU A 18 28.33 15.73 -29.04
C LEU A 18 27.97 14.42 -28.33
N LEU A 19 28.73 13.34 -28.53
CA LEU A 19 28.53 12.07 -27.83
C LEU A 19 28.71 12.23 -26.31
N ALA A 20 29.72 12.99 -25.87
CA ALA A 20 29.94 13.28 -24.46
C ALA A 20 28.74 14.05 -23.85
N ILE A 21 28.22 15.06 -24.56
CA ILE A 21 27.03 15.81 -24.15
C ILE A 21 25.82 14.88 -24.01
N VAL A 22 25.56 14.02 -25.00
CA VAL A 22 24.44 13.06 -24.96
C VAL A 22 24.59 12.10 -23.77
N MET A 23 25.79 11.57 -23.53
CA MET A 23 26.07 10.70 -22.38
C MET A 23 25.83 11.40 -21.04
N ILE A 24 26.21 12.68 -20.92
CA ILE A 24 25.97 13.49 -19.72
C ILE A 24 24.47 13.68 -19.50
N PHE A 25 23.72 14.09 -20.53
CA PHE A 25 22.28 14.25 -20.44
C PHE A 25 21.56 12.94 -20.10
N TYR A 26 21.95 11.83 -20.73
CA TYR A 26 21.43 10.51 -20.41
C TYR A 26 21.71 10.11 -18.96
N SER A 27 22.94 10.36 -18.47
CA SER A 27 23.33 10.05 -17.10
C SER A 27 22.54 10.88 -16.08
N ILE A 28 22.37 12.19 -16.33
CA ILE A 28 21.57 13.08 -15.48
C ILE A 28 20.11 12.61 -15.44
N PHE A 29 19.52 12.32 -16.61
CA PHE A 29 18.15 11.83 -16.71
C PHE A 29 17.98 10.51 -15.96
N HIS A 30 18.90 9.56 -16.15
CA HIS A 30 18.87 8.27 -15.47
C HIS A 30 19.01 8.41 -13.93
N ILE A 31 19.88 9.30 -13.45
CA ILE A 31 20.02 9.59 -12.01
C ILE A 31 18.75 10.21 -11.43
N LEU A 32 18.17 11.20 -12.11
CA LEU A 32 16.93 11.86 -11.69
C LEU A 32 15.76 10.87 -11.67
N TRP A 33 15.59 10.09 -12.74
CA TRP A 33 14.55 9.05 -12.83
C TRP A 33 14.69 8.00 -11.72
N LYS A 34 15.91 7.51 -11.47
CA LYS A 34 16.18 6.52 -10.42
C LYS A 34 15.95 7.08 -9.01
N ARG A 35 16.12 8.39 -8.81
CA ARG A 35 15.87 9.04 -7.51
C ARG A 35 14.39 9.29 -7.26
N ASP A 36 13.66 9.72 -8.28
CA ASP A 36 12.26 10.10 -8.14
C ASP A 36 11.33 8.89 -8.13
N SER A 37 11.72 7.78 -8.76
CA SER A 37 10.90 6.57 -8.78
C SER A 37 10.61 6.02 -7.37
N PRO A 38 11.59 5.75 -6.48
CA PRO A 38 11.31 5.26 -5.13
C PRO A 38 10.47 6.21 -4.27
N SER A 39 10.68 7.53 -4.38
CA SER A 39 9.91 8.52 -3.62
C SER A 39 8.47 8.64 -4.11
N LEU A 40 8.25 8.52 -5.42
CA LEU A 40 6.92 8.42 -6.01
C LEU A 40 6.20 7.15 -5.56
N LEU A 41 6.88 5.98 -5.54
CA LEU A 41 6.28 4.75 -5.01
C LEU A 41 5.91 4.91 -3.53
N GLN A 42 6.81 5.43 -2.68
CA GLN A 42 6.49 5.68 -1.27
C GLN A 42 5.23 6.54 -1.10
N THR A 43 5.11 7.58 -1.93
CA THR A 43 3.95 8.48 -1.91
C THR A 43 2.68 7.75 -2.35
N LYS A 44 2.74 6.97 -3.43
CA LYS A 44 1.61 6.15 -3.91
C LYS A 44 1.16 5.11 -2.88
N LEU A 45 2.11 4.38 -2.29
CA LEU A 45 1.81 3.38 -1.25
C LEU A 45 1.19 4.03 -0.01
N SER A 46 1.73 5.17 0.43
CA SER A 46 1.12 5.95 1.51
C SER A 46 -0.31 6.37 1.15
N GLN A 47 -0.54 6.84 -0.08
CA GLN A 47 -1.86 7.27 -0.54
C GLN A 47 -2.86 6.12 -0.52
N ILE A 48 -2.50 4.95 -1.07
CA ILE A 48 -3.34 3.73 -1.10
C ILE A 48 -3.85 3.37 0.29
N VAL A 49 -2.98 3.38 1.31
CA VAL A 49 -3.40 3.04 2.68
C VAL A 49 -4.23 4.16 3.31
N SER A 50 -3.82 5.41 3.08
CA SER A 50 -4.45 6.58 3.71
C SER A 50 -5.86 6.89 3.18
N SER A 51 -6.15 6.54 1.92
CA SER A 51 -7.43 6.77 1.26
C SER A 51 -8.39 5.60 1.36
N ALA A 52 -7.95 4.46 1.88
CA ALA A 52 -8.77 3.27 1.99
C ALA A 52 -9.96 3.51 2.93
N ASP A 53 -11.16 3.18 2.44
CA ASP A 53 -12.39 3.26 3.22
C ASP A 53 -12.31 2.36 4.46
N THR A 54 -12.39 2.99 5.64
CA THR A 54 -12.32 2.28 6.93
C THR A 54 -13.71 1.89 7.46
N THR A 55 -14.78 2.12 6.70
CA THR A 55 -16.16 1.72 7.03
C THR A 55 -16.24 0.20 7.22
N MET A 56 -16.84 -0.22 8.32
CA MET A 56 -16.99 -1.63 8.70
C MET A 56 -18.02 -2.31 7.80
N LYS A 57 -17.68 -3.50 7.30
CA LYS A 57 -18.66 -4.45 6.81
C LYS A 57 -19.47 -4.97 7.99
N ASN A 58 -20.77 -5.18 7.81
CA ASN A 58 -21.70 -5.69 8.84
C ASN A 58 -21.30 -7.07 9.40
N GLY A 59 -20.25 -7.14 10.21
CA GLY A 59 -19.70 -8.34 10.84
C GLY A 59 -19.04 -9.37 9.92
N LYS A 60 -18.95 -9.10 8.61
CA LYS A 60 -18.33 -10.04 7.65
C LYS A 60 -16.87 -9.69 7.44
N CYS A 61 -15.99 -10.66 7.70
CA CYS A 61 -14.57 -10.53 7.41
C CYS A 61 -14.34 -10.34 5.91
N SER A 62 -13.37 -9.50 5.54
CA SER A 62 -13.05 -9.11 4.17
C SER A 62 -12.70 -10.33 3.30
N TYR A 63 -11.82 -11.20 3.80
CA TYR A 63 -11.29 -12.36 3.10
C TYR A 63 -12.00 -13.65 3.53
N LYS A 64 -13.25 -13.81 3.10
CA LYS A 64 -14.14 -14.96 3.43
C LYS A 64 -13.38 -16.30 3.38
N GLY A 65 -13.12 -16.89 4.56
CA GLY A 65 -12.60 -18.25 4.72
C GLY A 65 -11.15 -18.50 4.27
N ARG A 66 -10.42 -17.46 3.84
CA ARG A 66 -9.02 -17.56 3.35
C ARG A 66 -8.05 -16.68 4.14
N MET A 67 -8.46 -16.32 5.34
CA MET A 67 -7.71 -15.47 6.25
C MET A 67 -7.39 -16.23 7.52
N SER A 68 -6.11 -16.26 7.88
CA SER A 68 -5.66 -16.76 9.16
C SER A 68 -5.25 -15.56 10.02
N PHE A 69 -5.84 -15.45 11.21
CA PHE A 69 -5.55 -14.36 12.13
C PHE A 69 -4.98 -14.89 13.44
N TYR A 70 -3.72 -14.53 13.68
CA TYR A 70 -2.98 -14.95 14.84
C TYR A 70 -2.68 -13.77 15.77
N VAL A 71 -2.81 -14.02 17.06
CA VAL A 71 -2.32 -13.12 18.12
C VAL A 71 -1.29 -13.88 18.92
N ASN A 72 -0.05 -13.36 18.95
CA ASN A 72 1.10 -14.05 19.57
C ASN A 72 1.24 -15.53 19.16
N GLY A 73 0.98 -15.84 17.89
CA GLY A 73 1.12 -17.19 17.35
C GLY A 73 -0.07 -18.13 17.56
N MET A 74 -1.12 -17.73 18.30
CA MET A 74 -2.36 -18.50 18.42
C MET A 74 -3.39 -18.05 17.40
N ASP A 75 -4.06 -18.98 16.72
CA ASP A 75 -5.23 -18.64 15.89
C ASP A 75 -6.38 -18.22 16.80
N VAL A 76 -6.89 -17.01 16.59
CA VAL A 76 -7.90 -16.39 17.45
C VAL A 76 -9.17 -16.03 16.71
N VAL A 77 -9.41 -16.52 15.48
CA VAL A 77 -10.62 -16.15 14.71
C VAL A 77 -11.91 -16.49 15.47
N THR A 78 -12.00 -17.72 16.00
CA THR A 78 -13.16 -18.18 16.78
C THR A 78 -13.28 -17.40 18.09
N LEU A 79 -12.17 -17.27 18.83
CA LEU A 79 -12.14 -16.54 20.10
C LEU A 79 -12.52 -15.06 19.93
N LEU A 80 -12.06 -14.41 18.86
CA LEU A 80 -12.42 -13.03 18.52
C LEU A 80 -13.91 -12.89 18.28
N THR A 81 -14.51 -13.85 17.55
CA THR A 81 -15.94 -13.88 17.27
C THR A 81 -16.75 -14.03 18.57
N ASP A 82 -16.36 -14.94 19.45
CA ASP A 82 -17.00 -15.14 20.75
C ASP A 82 -16.92 -13.87 21.62
N ARG A 83 -15.73 -13.26 21.69
CA ARG A 83 -15.51 -12.02 22.44
C ARG A 83 -16.31 -10.85 21.86
N PHE A 84 -16.45 -10.78 20.54
CA PHE A 84 -17.31 -9.79 19.90
C PHE A 84 -18.76 -9.91 20.37
N TYR A 85 -19.35 -11.11 20.34
CA TYR A 85 -20.73 -11.32 20.80
C TYR A 85 -20.89 -11.03 22.29
N TYR A 86 -19.91 -11.40 23.12
CA TYR A 86 -19.88 -11.05 24.54
C TYR A 86 -19.96 -9.53 24.77
N TYR A 87 -19.09 -8.76 24.11
CA TYR A 87 -19.06 -7.30 24.26
C TYR A 87 -20.23 -6.60 23.57
N ARG A 88 -20.82 -7.21 22.53
CA ARG A 88 -22.05 -6.71 21.89
C ARG A 88 -23.22 -6.67 22.85
N GLY A 89 -23.29 -7.63 23.78
CA GLY A 89 -24.27 -7.65 24.88
C GLY A 89 -23.90 -6.74 26.06
N LYS A 90 -22.68 -6.18 26.09
CA LYS A 90 -22.14 -5.36 27.19
C LYS A 90 -21.52 -4.05 26.70
N GLN A 91 -22.29 -3.24 25.97
CA GLN A 91 -21.77 -2.00 25.36
C GLN A 91 -21.28 -0.95 26.38
N ASN A 92 -21.76 -1.00 27.62
CA ASN A 92 -21.32 -0.13 28.71
C ASN A 92 -20.05 -0.64 29.44
N ASP A 93 -19.46 -1.75 28.97
CA ASP A 93 -18.21 -2.27 29.53
C ASP A 93 -17.08 -1.23 29.42
N LYS A 94 -16.24 -1.15 30.44
CA LYS A 94 -15.13 -0.18 30.52
C LYS A 94 -14.20 -0.28 29.31
N LEU A 95 -13.97 -1.48 28.78
CA LEU A 95 -13.12 -1.71 27.63
C LEU A 95 -13.78 -1.18 26.35
N VAL A 96 -15.07 -1.45 26.13
CA VAL A 96 -15.82 -0.91 24.99
C VAL A 96 -15.82 0.62 25.03
N MET A 97 -16.08 1.21 26.20
CA MET A 97 -16.06 2.67 26.36
C MET A 97 -14.69 3.29 26.11
N LYS A 98 -13.60 2.59 26.48
CA LYS A 98 -12.23 3.00 26.16
C LYS A 98 -12.01 3.09 24.65
N HIS A 99 -12.42 2.08 23.89
CA HIS A 99 -12.31 2.09 22.43
C HIS A 99 -13.22 3.11 21.78
N LEU A 100 -14.44 3.28 22.27
CA LEU A 100 -15.36 4.29 21.75
C LEU A 100 -14.78 5.70 21.91
N LYS A 101 -14.19 6.01 23.07
CA LYS A 101 -13.49 7.28 23.32
C LYS A 101 -12.31 7.47 22.37
N TYR A 102 -11.54 6.41 22.10
CA TYR A 102 -10.45 6.48 21.12
C TYR A 102 -10.99 6.81 19.72
N ILE A 103 -12.01 6.09 19.26
CA ILE A 103 -12.62 6.29 17.94
C ILE A 103 -13.17 7.71 17.78
N GLN A 104 -13.85 8.23 18.80
CA GLN A 104 -14.39 9.60 18.80
C GLN A 104 -13.31 10.69 18.70
N ASN A 105 -12.09 10.39 19.15
CA ASN A 105 -10.95 11.31 19.10
C ASN A 105 -10.04 11.07 17.88
N THR A 106 -10.40 10.14 17.00
CA THR A 106 -9.62 9.72 15.83
C THR A 106 -10.33 10.21 14.56
N MET A 107 -9.68 11.09 13.82
CA MET A 107 -10.22 11.79 12.65
C MET A 107 -10.66 10.83 11.56
N SER A 108 -9.94 9.72 11.36
CA SER A 108 -10.27 8.71 10.34
C SER A 108 -11.65 8.08 10.51
N TYR A 109 -12.29 8.24 11.67
CA TYR A 109 -13.62 7.65 11.96
C TYR A 109 -14.72 8.70 12.16
N ASN A 110 -14.42 10.00 12.01
CA ASN A 110 -15.38 11.07 12.29
C ASN A 110 -16.57 11.07 11.32
N GLY A 111 -16.34 10.72 10.05
CA GLY A 111 -17.38 10.62 9.02
C GLY A 111 -18.26 9.37 9.14
N HIS A 112 -17.95 8.44 10.04
CA HIS A 112 -18.64 7.17 10.12
C HIS A 112 -19.94 7.24 10.93
N SER A 113 -20.90 6.37 10.58
CA SER A 113 -22.14 6.24 11.33
C SER A 113 -21.91 5.87 12.79
N LYS A 114 -22.86 6.17 13.67
CA LYS A 114 -22.80 5.76 15.08
C LYS A 114 -22.71 4.23 15.23
N SER A 115 -23.46 3.50 14.39
CA SER A 115 -23.44 2.03 14.36
C SER A 115 -22.04 1.50 14.03
N ASP A 116 -21.40 2.06 13.00
CA ASP A 116 -20.06 1.69 12.57
C ASP A 116 -19.03 1.88 13.70
N ARG A 117 -19.04 3.07 14.32
CA ARG A 117 -18.17 3.40 15.46
C ARG A 117 -18.39 2.46 16.64
N THR A 118 -19.63 2.10 16.94
CA THR A 118 -19.95 1.14 18.00
C THR A 118 -19.44 -0.26 17.68
N ILE A 119 -19.66 -0.77 16.46
CA ILE A 119 -19.17 -2.10 16.04
C ILE A 119 -17.64 -2.14 16.12
N ARG A 120 -16.96 -1.11 15.61
CA ARG A 120 -15.50 -0.98 15.68
C ARG A 120 -14.99 -0.89 17.12
N ALA A 121 -15.72 -0.24 18.03
CA ALA A 121 -15.38 -0.20 19.45
C ALA A 121 -15.50 -1.57 20.13
N ILE A 122 -16.57 -2.32 19.83
CA ILE A 122 -16.79 -3.68 20.33
C ILE A 122 -15.68 -4.62 19.83
N MET A 123 -15.32 -4.54 18.53
CA MET A 123 -14.20 -5.32 17.99
C MET A 123 -12.86 -4.92 18.62
N GLY A 124 -12.66 -3.62 18.89
CA GLY A 124 -11.51 -3.13 19.63
C GLY A 124 -11.39 -3.80 20.99
N ALA A 125 -12.47 -3.80 21.76
CA ALA A 125 -12.51 -4.41 23.08
C ALA A 125 -12.30 -5.94 23.02
N ALA A 126 -12.92 -6.61 22.05
CA ALA A 126 -12.73 -8.03 21.83
C ALA A 126 -11.26 -8.36 21.56
N LEU A 127 -10.62 -7.66 20.64
CA LEU A 127 -9.21 -7.87 20.29
C LEU A 127 -8.26 -7.51 21.45
N GLU A 128 -8.48 -6.39 22.13
CA GLU A 128 -7.68 -6.01 23.30
C GLU A 128 -7.78 -7.05 24.42
N SER A 129 -8.97 -7.61 24.66
CA SER A 129 -9.17 -8.64 25.69
C SER A 129 -8.36 -9.91 25.42
N ILE A 130 -8.14 -10.26 24.14
CA ILE A 130 -7.35 -11.41 23.71
C ILE A 130 -5.85 -11.11 23.86
N LEU A 131 -5.43 -9.87 23.54
CA LEU A 131 -4.03 -9.45 23.66
C LEU A 131 -3.57 -9.42 25.12
N ILE A 132 -4.38 -8.87 26.02
CA ILE A 132 -4.04 -8.74 27.45
C ILE A 132 -3.99 -10.09 28.16
N GLN A 133 -4.74 -11.09 27.71
CA GLN A 133 -4.66 -12.45 28.27
C GLN A 133 -3.28 -13.09 28.06
N ASN A 134 -2.50 -12.62 27.09
CA ASN A 134 -1.30 -13.29 26.61
C ASN A 134 0.00 -12.47 26.77
N VAL A 135 -0.06 -11.21 27.22
CA VAL A 135 1.14 -10.35 27.36
C VAL A 135 1.03 -9.38 28.54
N LYS A 136 2.16 -9.11 29.21
CA LYS A 136 2.29 -8.03 30.21
C LYS A 136 2.24 -6.63 29.60
N GLU A 137 2.58 -6.48 28.32
CA GLU A 137 2.63 -5.19 27.62
C GLU A 137 1.25 -4.76 27.13
N LYS A 138 0.97 -3.46 27.29
CA LYS A 138 -0.29 -2.87 26.83
C LYS A 138 -0.29 -2.78 25.30
N PRO A 139 -1.28 -3.37 24.61
CA PRO A 139 -1.33 -3.32 23.16
C PRO A 139 -1.58 -1.89 22.67
N ASN A 140 -0.97 -1.55 21.53
CA ASN A 140 -1.12 -0.23 20.92
C ASN A 140 -2.53 -0.06 20.29
N MET A 141 -3.29 0.94 20.76
CA MET A 141 -4.66 1.21 20.28
C MET A 141 -4.73 1.47 18.77
N CYS A 142 -3.74 2.17 18.21
CA CYS A 142 -3.69 2.43 16.78
C CYS A 142 -3.57 1.12 16.00
N LEU A 143 -2.67 0.22 16.43
CA LEU A 143 -2.52 -1.10 15.81
C LEU A 143 -3.77 -1.97 15.93
N ILE A 144 -4.46 -1.93 17.08
CA ILE A 144 -5.74 -2.65 17.26
C ILE A 144 -6.73 -2.21 16.17
N HIS A 145 -6.98 -0.91 16.06
CA HIS A 145 -7.96 -0.40 15.12
C HIS A 145 -7.51 -0.51 13.67
N HIS A 146 -6.21 -0.51 13.42
CA HIS A 146 -5.66 -0.75 12.10
C HIS A 146 -5.80 -2.22 11.68
N THR A 147 -5.58 -3.17 12.59
CA THR A 147 -5.83 -4.60 12.39
C THR A 147 -7.30 -4.87 12.09
N ILE A 148 -8.21 -4.19 12.80
CA ILE A 148 -9.66 -4.28 12.54
C ILE A 148 -10.00 -3.82 11.12
N SER A 149 -9.31 -2.82 10.58
CA SER A 149 -9.53 -2.39 9.19
C SER A 149 -9.15 -3.48 8.20
N TYR A 150 -8.00 -4.13 8.36
CA TYR A 150 -7.62 -5.28 7.52
C TYR A 150 -8.64 -6.43 7.59
N LEU A 151 -9.21 -6.67 8.76
CA LEU A 151 -10.15 -7.77 8.97
C LEU A 151 -11.55 -7.46 8.42
N TYR A 152 -12.04 -6.22 8.57
CA TYR A 152 -13.48 -5.93 8.43
C TYR A 152 -13.83 -4.64 7.67
N ALA A 153 -12.87 -3.81 7.27
CA ALA A 153 -13.18 -2.59 6.53
C ALA A 153 -13.40 -2.85 5.03
N GLN A 154 -14.27 -2.05 4.41
CA GLN A 154 -14.60 -2.17 2.98
C GLN A 154 -13.42 -1.85 2.06
N GLY A 155 -12.72 -0.74 2.31
CA GLY A 155 -11.60 -0.30 1.46
C GLY A 155 -10.34 -1.15 1.58
N TYR A 156 -10.29 -2.09 2.52
CA TYR A 156 -9.14 -2.97 2.75
C TYR A 156 -9.20 -4.29 1.98
N ASP A 157 -10.28 -4.53 1.25
CA ASP A 157 -10.47 -5.73 0.42
C ASP A 157 -9.38 -5.89 -0.65
N ASN A 158 -9.02 -4.79 -1.31
CA ASN A 158 -8.05 -4.79 -2.40
C ASN A 158 -6.78 -4.02 -2.05
N LEU A 159 -6.65 -3.55 -0.81
CA LEU A 159 -5.52 -2.69 -0.42
C LEU A 159 -4.18 -3.40 -0.61
N LEU A 160 -4.07 -4.65 -0.15
CA LEU A 160 -2.83 -5.43 -0.27
C LEU A 160 -2.52 -5.78 -1.74
N LEU A 161 -3.56 -6.06 -2.54
CA LEU A 161 -3.42 -6.27 -3.98
C LEU A 161 -2.88 -5.03 -4.68
N ASN A 162 -3.41 -3.85 -4.35
CA ASN A 162 -2.98 -2.58 -4.92
C ASN A 162 -1.53 -2.24 -4.52
N ILE A 163 -1.09 -2.62 -3.32
CA ILE A 163 0.32 -2.48 -2.92
C ILE A 163 1.21 -3.36 -3.81
N ILE A 164 0.86 -4.64 -3.99
CA ILE A 164 1.61 -5.56 -4.86
C ILE A 164 1.68 -5.02 -6.29
N ASP A 165 0.53 -4.64 -6.86
CA ASP A 165 0.43 -4.10 -8.22
C ASP A 165 1.33 -2.87 -8.42
N ASN A 166 1.33 -1.92 -7.49
CA ASN A 166 2.16 -0.71 -7.58
C ASN A 166 3.66 -1.00 -7.40
N VAL A 167 4.02 -1.93 -6.52
CA VAL A 167 5.42 -2.32 -6.31
C VAL A 167 5.97 -3.03 -7.56
N VAL A 168 5.18 -3.89 -8.17
CA VAL A 168 5.57 -4.64 -9.37
C VAL A 168 5.65 -3.74 -10.59
N SER A 169 4.59 -2.95 -10.85
CA SER A 169 4.49 -2.03 -12.00
C SER A 169 5.64 -1.00 -12.06
N GLN A 170 6.27 -0.68 -10.93
CA GLN A 170 7.34 0.32 -10.87
C GLN A 170 8.62 -0.09 -11.61
N LYS A 171 8.97 -1.38 -11.63
CA LYS A 171 10.17 -1.89 -12.34
C LYS A 171 9.88 -2.36 -13.77
N GLU A 172 8.63 -2.35 -14.20
CA GLU A 172 8.23 -2.85 -15.53
C GLU A 172 8.43 -1.84 -16.66
N TYR A 173 8.61 -0.55 -16.34
CA TYR A 173 9.08 0.46 -17.31
C TYR A 173 10.52 0.23 -17.80
N THR A 174 11.25 -0.75 -17.24
CA THR A 174 12.63 -1.06 -17.62
C THR A 174 12.82 -2.32 -18.46
N ASN A 175 11.83 -3.23 -18.55
CA ASN A 175 11.96 -4.50 -19.29
C ASN A 175 10.64 -4.85 -20.01
N GLU A 176 10.47 -4.37 -21.25
CA GLU A 176 9.28 -4.59 -22.10
C GLU A 176 8.98 -6.08 -22.39
N ALA A 177 9.96 -6.97 -22.26
CA ALA A 177 9.79 -8.40 -22.59
C ALA A 177 8.93 -9.20 -21.58
N THR A 178 8.67 -8.66 -20.39
CA THR A 178 7.89 -9.34 -19.33
C THR A 178 6.40 -8.99 -19.33
N LEU A 179 5.97 -8.06 -20.20
CA LEU A 179 4.67 -7.39 -20.17
C LEU A 179 3.47 -8.30 -20.48
N SER A 180 3.68 -9.42 -21.17
CA SER A 180 2.59 -10.27 -21.67
C SER A 180 2.10 -11.34 -20.70
N SER A 181 2.75 -11.51 -19.55
CA SER A 181 2.52 -12.69 -18.68
C SER A 181 2.09 -12.39 -17.25
N LEU A 182 2.13 -11.13 -16.79
CA LEU A 182 1.73 -10.87 -15.40
C LEU A 182 0.21 -11.00 -15.25
N PRO A 183 -0.29 -11.86 -14.34
CA PRO A 183 -1.71 -11.98 -14.13
C PRO A 183 -2.26 -10.64 -13.64
N ARG A 184 -3.33 -10.16 -14.27
CA ARG A 184 -4.17 -9.16 -13.64
C ARG A 184 -4.76 -9.83 -12.39
N TYR A 185 -4.26 -9.50 -11.20
CA TYR A 185 -4.62 -10.05 -9.88
C TYR A 185 -6.10 -9.89 -9.46
N TYR A 186 -6.99 -9.64 -10.42
CA TYR A 186 -8.39 -9.32 -10.26
C TYR A 186 -9.30 -10.37 -10.92
N SER A 187 -8.78 -11.56 -11.24
CA SER A 187 -9.61 -12.65 -11.74
C SER A 187 -10.39 -13.29 -10.58
N SER A 188 -11.63 -13.72 -10.82
CA SER A 188 -12.43 -14.45 -9.82
C SER A 188 -11.80 -15.79 -9.39
N LYS A 189 -10.74 -16.23 -10.10
CA LYS A 189 -10.00 -17.47 -9.87
C LYS A 189 -8.76 -17.27 -8.98
N THR A 190 -8.31 -16.04 -8.75
CA THR A 190 -7.14 -15.76 -7.90
C THR A 190 -7.37 -16.28 -6.47
N LEU A 191 -6.53 -17.22 -6.04
CA LEU A 191 -6.54 -17.74 -4.69
C LEU A 191 -5.68 -16.83 -3.80
N THR A 192 -6.35 -15.97 -3.03
CA THR A 192 -5.70 -15.12 -2.04
C THR A 192 -5.71 -15.78 -0.66
N SER A 193 -4.55 -15.92 -0.04
CA SER A 193 -4.39 -16.24 1.38
C SER A 193 -3.78 -15.05 2.11
N VAL A 194 -4.35 -14.66 3.26
CA VAL A 194 -3.83 -13.58 4.10
C VAL A 194 -3.60 -14.11 5.50
N THR A 195 -2.36 -14.01 5.97
CA THR A 195 -2.00 -14.27 7.37
C THR A 195 -1.69 -12.96 8.07
N ILE A 196 -2.43 -12.66 9.13
CA ILE A 196 -2.17 -11.51 9.98
C ILE A 196 -1.67 -11.99 11.34
N LYS A 197 -0.53 -11.47 11.79
CA LYS A 197 0.02 -11.73 13.12
C LYS A 197 0.12 -10.42 13.89
N MET A 198 -0.57 -10.34 15.02
CA MET A 198 -0.54 -9.16 15.86
C MET A 198 0.29 -9.39 17.13
N PHE A 199 1.18 -8.44 17.40
CA PHE A 199 2.00 -8.29 18.62
C PHE A 199 1.69 -6.94 19.29
N PRO A 200 2.06 -6.71 20.56
CA PRO A 200 1.70 -5.48 21.28
C PRO A 200 2.10 -4.17 20.56
N ASN A 201 3.26 -4.16 19.91
CA ASN A 201 3.86 -3.00 19.26
C ASN A 201 4.19 -3.21 17.78
N GLN A 202 3.67 -4.27 17.17
CA GLN A 202 3.91 -4.59 15.77
C GLN A 202 2.73 -5.37 15.18
N LEU A 203 2.39 -5.07 13.93
CA LEU A 203 1.48 -5.85 13.12
C LEU A 203 2.26 -6.41 11.92
N TYR A 204 2.14 -7.70 11.69
CA TYR A 204 2.68 -8.39 10.52
C TYR A 204 1.54 -8.87 9.63
N VAL A 205 1.65 -8.62 8.34
CA VAL A 205 0.70 -9.04 7.32
C VAL A 205 1.47 -9.75 6.23
N ASN A 206 1.12 -11.01 5.99
CA ASN A 206 1.61 -11.79 4.87
C ASN A 206 0.47 -12.09 3.91
N MET A 207 0.69 -11.85 2.63
CA MET A 207 -0.25 -12.17 1.57
C MET A 207 0.41 -13.11 0.57
N THR A 208 -0.29 -14.18 0.24
CA THR A 208 0.06 -15.08 -0.87
C THR A 208 -1.08 -15.07 -1.88
N LEU A 209 -0.74 -14.84 -3.13
CA LEU A 209 -1.63 -14.92 -4.28
C LEU A 209 -1.19 -16.11 -5.12
N ASN A 210 -2.13 -16.97 -5.50
CA ASN A 210 -1.89 -18.00 -6.50
C ASN A 210 -2.95 -17.84 -7.60
N ASP A 211 -2.51 -17.53 -8.81
CA ASP A 211 -3.38 -17.42 -9.98
C ASP A 211 -3.05 -18.55 -10.97
N PRO A 212 -3.95 -19.53 -11.16
CA PRO A 212 -3.79 -20.53 -12.21
C PRO A 212 -4.12 -19.89 -13.56
N ILE A 213 -3.09 -19.63 -14.37
CA ILE A 213 -3.25 -19.24 -15.76
C ILE A 213 -3.41 -20.52 -16.58
N ILE A 214 -4.60 -20.69 -17.15
CA ILE A 214 -4.90 -21.78 -18.07
C ILE A 214 -4.84 -21.20 -19.47
N ASN A 215 -3.82 -21.57 -20.23
CA ASN A 215 -3.72 -21.24 -21.65
C ASN A 215 -4.24 -22.42 -22.46
N GLU A 216 -5.25 -22.19 -23.30
CA GLU A 216 -5.59 -23.16 -24.34
C GLU A 216 -4.57 -23.03 -25.48
N THR A 217 -3.79 -24.09 -25.69
CA THR A 217 -2.86 -24.19 -26.81
C THR A 217 -3.35 -25.25 -27.80
N ALA A 218 -2.83 -25.22 -29.03
CA ALA A 218 -3.22 -26.16 -30.08
C ALA A 218 -2.90 -27.63 -29.76
N LEU A 219 -2.10 -27.89 -28.70
CA LEU A 219 -1.65 -29.19 -28.24
C LEU A 219 -2.34 -29.66 -26.94
N GLY A 220 -3.11 -28.80 -26.25
CA GLY A 220 -3.75 -29.13 -24.98
C GLY A 220 -4.05 -27.89 -24.11
N MET A 221 -4.30 -28.11 -22.82
CA MET A 221 -4.31 -27.02 -21.84
C MET A 221 -2.96 -26.98 -21.13
N ASP A 222 -2.27 -25.85 -21.25
CA ASP A 222 -1.07 -25.57 -20.48
C ASP A 222 -1.47 -24.81 -19.21
N SER A 223 -1.07 -25.33 -18.05
CA SER A 223 -1.32 -24.71 -16.76
C SER A 223 -0.05 -24.05 -16.25
N ASN A 224 -0.01 -22.73 -16.29
CA ASN A 224 1.04 -21.96 -15.65
C ASN A 224 0.51 -21.40 -14.34
N THR A 225 1.26 -21.57 -13.25
CA THR A 225 0.86 -20.99 -11.97
C THR A 225 1.69 -19.75 -11.70
N PHE A 226 1.01 -18.64 -11.45
CA PHE A 226 1.64 -17.42 -10.98
C PHE A 226 1.39 -17.27 -9.50
N SER A 227 2.47 -17.26 -8.72
CA SER A 227 2.42 -17.02 -7.30
C SER A 227 3.04 -15.67 -6.96
N SER A 228 2.43 -14.93 -6.04
CA SER A 228 2.98 -13.70 -5.49
C SER A 228 2.97 -13.74 -3.98
N MET A 229 4.08 -13.37 -3.37
CA MET A 229 4.22 -13.30 -1.92
C MET A 229 4.66 -11.91 -1.50
N MET A 230 3.99 -11.36 -0.47
CA MET A 230 4.32 -10.07 0.12
C MET A 230 4.27 -10.17 1.64
N GLU A 231 5.32 -9.64 2.29
CA GLU A 231 5.38 -9.48 3.74
C GLU A 231 5.46 -7.99 4.11
N LEU A 232 4.60 -7.57 5.03
CA LEU A 232 4.53 -6.21 5.55
C LEU A 232 4.61 -6.20 7.07
N PHE A 233 5.49 -5.37 7.58
CA PHE A 233 5.60 -5.00 8.98
C PHE A 233 5.09 -3.58 9.18
N ILE A 234 4.19 -3.41 10.15
CA ILE A 234 3.53 -2.16 10.47
C ILE A 234 3.83 -1.83 11.93
N LEU A 235 4.48 -0.69 12.16
CA LEU A 235 4.91 -0.26 13.49
C LEU A 235 4.39 1.14 13.80
N PRO A 236 3.91 1.40 15.04
CA PRO A 236 3.59 2.74 15.48
C PRO A 236 4.89 3.50 15.74
N LYS A 237 4.97 4.75 15.29
CA LYS A 237 6.14 5.58 15.56
C LYS A 237 6.18 5.91 17.06
N LYS A 238 7.34 5.68 17.70
CA LYS A 238 7.55 5.78 19.17
C LYS A 238 6.90 6.99 19.88
N HIS A 239 6.77 8.13 19.21
CA HIS A 239 6.21 9.37 19.79
C HIS A 239 4.84 9.78 19.24
N SER A 240 4.25 9.03 18.30
CA SER A 240 2.95 9.34 17.73
C SER A 240 2.18 8.07 17.38
N SER A 241 1.11 7.82 18.13
CA SER A 241 0.12 6.78 17.80
C SER A 241 -0.73 7.11 16.56
N ARG A 242 -0.39 8.17 15.82
CA ARG A 242 -1.10 8.63 14.62
C ARG A 242 -0.31 8.42 13.33
N VAL A 243 0.91 7.89 13.45
CA VAL A 243 1.77 7.60 12.30
C VAL A 243 2.18 6.13 12.38
N LEU A 244 1.84 5.40 11.33
CA LEU A 244 2.26 4.03 11.12
C LEU A 244 3.38 4.00 10.09
N GLN A 245 4.47 3.34 10.43
CA GLN A 245 5.54 3.01 9.51
C GLN A 245 5.26 1.65 8.90
N TYR A 246 5.31 1.57 7.59
CA TYR A 246 5.23 0.36 6.80
C TYR A 246 6.60 0.01 6.25
N SER A 247 6.96 -1.26 6.33
CA SER A 247 8.18 -1.80 5.72
C SER A 247 7.94 -3.24 5.28
N GLY A 248 8.49 -3.62 4.14
CA GLY A 248 8.56 -5.01 3.68
C GLY A 248 9.88 -5.20 2.95
N GLU A 249 10.39 -6.44 2.91
CA GLU A 249 11.65 -6.70 2.22
C GLU A 249 11.45 -6.73 0.70
N PHE A 250 10.57 -7.61 0.23
CA PHE A 250 10.28 -7.78 -1.19
C PHE A 250 8.86 -8.30 -1.44
N VAL A 251 8.35 -7.99 -2.63
CA VAL A 251 7.32 -8.79 -3.30
C VAL A 251 8.04 -9.78 -4.20
N SER A 252 7.77 -11.08 -4.01
CA SER A 252 8.27 -12.13 -4.90
C SER A 252 7.20 -12.52 -5.90
N LEU A 253 7.55 -12.60 -7.18
CA LEU A 253 6.74 -13.19 -8.23
C LEU A 253 7.39 -14.49 -8.68
N ILE A 254 6.60 -15.55 -8.74
CA ILE A 254 7.02 -16.89 -9.15
C ILE A 254 6.12 -17.33 -10.29
N ALA A 255 6.69 -17.55 -11.46
CA ALA A 255 6.00 -18.16 -12.59
C ALA A 255 6.55 -19.57 -12.80
N GLU A 256 5.64 -20.55 -12.82
CA GLU A 256 5.95 -21.94 -13.13
C GLU A 256 5.40 -22.27 -14.52
N ASP A 257 6.29 -22.65 -15.43
CA ASP A 257 5.96 -23.12 -16.77
C ASP A 257 5.92 -24.66 -16.80
N SER A 258 4.86 -25.22 -17.38
CA SER A 258 4.61 -26.66 -17.41
C SER A 258 5.26 -27.39 -18.59
N GLU A 259 5.83 -26.69 -19.58
CA GLU A 259 6.47 -27.32 -20.73
C GLU A 259 7.89 -27.86 -20.42
N CYS A 260 7.96 -29.17 -20.18
CA CYS A 260 9.12 -30.09 -20.31
C CYS A 260 10.40 -29.85 -19.46
N SER A 261 10.49 -28.75 -18.73
CA SER A 261 11.40 -28.58 -17.60
C SER A 261 10.81 -27.48 -16.73
N MET A 262 10.50 -27.73 -15.46
CA MET A 262 9.99 -26.70 -14.55
C MET A 262 10.98 -25.51 -14.52
N LYS A 263 10.71 -24.49 -15.33
CA LYS A 263 11.44 -23.23 -15.30
C LYS A 263 10.69 -22.34 -14.33
N VAL A 264 11.28 -22.18 -13.14
CA VAL A 264 10.78 -21.27 -12.12
C VAL A 264 11.43 -19.91 -12.37
N HIS A 265 10.64 -18.95 -12.83
CA HIS A 265 11.09 -17.57 -12.93
C HIS A 265 10.72 -16.84 -11.64
N THR A 266 11.74 -16.49 -10.85
CA THR A 266 11.57 -15.70 -9.62
C THR A 266 12.05 -14.27 -9.83
N VAL A 267 11.16 -13.30 -9.60
CA VAL A 267 11.50 -11.86 -9.65
C VAL A 267 11.16 -11.22 -8.31
N GLN A 268 12.09 -10.42 -7.77
CA GLN A 268 11.93 -9.73 -6.49
C GLN A 268 11.90 -8.20 -6.65
N TYR A 269 10.89 -7.60 -6.04
CA TYR A 269 10.64 -6.15 -6.07
C TYR A 269 10.70 -5.60 -4.65
N SER A 270 11.65 -4.71 -4.39
CA SER A 270 11.84 -4.11 -3.07
C SER A 270 10.67 -3.21 -2.70
N ILE A 271 10.13 -3.36 -1.49
CA ILE A 271 9.11 -2.45 -0.96
C ILE A 271 9.84 -1.34 -0.20
N PRO A 272 9.74 -0.07 -0.62
CA PRO A 272 10.36 1.01 0.13
C PRO A 272 9.65 1.17 1.48
N THR A 273 10.37 1.61 2.50
CA THR A 273 9.71 2.03 3.75
C THR A 273 8.86 3.27 3.47
N PHE A 274 7.61 3.28 3.92
CA PHE A 274 6.70 4.42 3.76
C PHE A 274 5.92 4.68 5.05
N PHE A 275 5.34 5.87 5.16
CA PHE A 275 4.66 6.33 6.37
C PHE A 275 3.23 6.71 6.06
N VAL A 276 2.32 6.16 6.85
CA VAL A 276 0.89 6.47 6.77
C VAL A 276 0.54 7.34 7.96
N LYS A 277 0.10 8.57 7.67
CA LYS A 277 -0.45 9.48 8.67
C LYS A 277 -1.96 9.33 8.68
N GLU A 278 -2.56 9.48 9.84
CA GLU A 278 -4.01 9.61 9.97
C GLU A 278 -4.52 10.72 9.04
N CYS A 279 -5.40 10.36 8.10
CA CYS A 279 -5.92 11.31 7.11
C CYS A 279 -6.73 12.40 7.81
N ILE A 280 -6.35 13.65 7.57
CA ILE A 280 -7.22 14.80 7.76
C ILE A 280 -8.18 14.74 6.58
N PRO A 281 -9.50 14.53 6.77
CA PRO A 281 -10.42 14.68 5.66
C PRO A 281 -10.23 16.09 5.10
N ALA A 282 -9.91 16.18 3.81
CA ALA A 282 -10.08 17.43 3.10
C ALA A 282 -11.57 17.76 3.26
N VAL A 283 -11.85 18.73 4.13
CA VAL A 283 -13.14 19.42 4.12
C VAL A 283 -13.41 19.70 2.65
N GLU A 284 -14.58 19.29 2.15
CA GLU A 284 -15.06 19.74 0.85
C GLU A 284 -14.72 21.23 0.75
N GLN A 285 -13.75 21.57 -0.11
CA GLN A 285 -13.65 22.93 -0.57
C GLN A 285 -14.91 23.13 -1.40
N VAL A 286 -16.00 23.47 -0.71
CA VAL A 286 -17.06 24.28 -1.26
C VAL A 286 -16.33 25.39 -1.99
N ARG A 287 -16.42 25.36 -3.32
CA ARG A 287 -15.94 26.41 -4.21
C ARG A 287 -16.57 27.72 -3.75
N TYR A 288 -15.89 28.42 -2.84
CA TYR A 288 -15.99 29.86 -2.79
C TYR A 288 -14.99 30.35 -3.82
N SER A 289 -15.51 30.53 -5.03
CA SER A 289 -14.91 31.39 -6.04
C SER A 289 -14.78 32.77 -5.41
N ILE A 290 -13.63 33.07 -4.81
CA ILE A 290 -13.26 34.45 -4.51
C ILE A 290 -12.88 35.06 -5.86
N PRO A 291 -13.55 36.13 -6.33
CA PRO A 291 -13.08 36.83 -7.51
C PRO A 291 -11.70 37.40 -7.20
N LEU A 292 -10.71 37.03 -8.01
CA LEU A 292 -9.41 37.66 -7.99
C LEU A 292 -9.62 39.14 -8.36
N LEU A 293 -9.54 40.01 -7.36
CA LEU A 293 -9.52 41.45 -7.59
C LEU A 293 -8.10 41.80 -8.06
N ASP A 294 -7.94 42.01 -9.37
CA ASP A 294 -6.73 42.54 -9.97
C ASP A 294 -6.44 43.94 -9.41
N ASN A 295 -5.53 44.01 -8.44
CA ASN A 295 -4.88 45.25 -8.06
C ASN A 295 -3.51 45.32 -8.75
N VAL A 296 -3.53 45.68 -10.04
CA VAL A 296 -2.35 46.18 -10.73
C VAL A 296 -2.24 47.67 -10.41
N THR A 297 -1.54 47.99 -9.33
CA THR A 297 -1.02 49.34 -9.09
C THR A 297 0.35 49.45 -9.75
N ALA A 298 0.37 49.94 -10.98
CA ALA A 298 1.55 50.46 -11.64
C ALA A 298 1.18 51.76 -12.38
N ASN A 299 0.96 52.83 -11.62
CA ASN A 299 0.93 54.17 -12.19
C ASN A 299 2.32 54.79 -12.03
N THR A 300 3.07 54.81 -13.13
CA THR A 300 4.19 55.73 -13.31
C THR A 300 3.79 56.73 -14.39
N ALA A 301 3.90 58.00 -14.00
CA ALA A 301 3.73 59.26 -14.72
C ALA A 301 3.80 59.28 -16.27
N THR A 302 2.94 60.11 -16.86
CA THR A 302 3.38 61.09 -17.87
C THR A 302 2.47 62.32 -17.87
N LEU A 303 3.07 63.45 -17.47
CA LEU A 303 2.71 64.81 -17.87
C LEU A 303 2.98 64.96 -19.37
N THR A 304 2.05 65.55 -20.12
CA THR A 304 2.37 66.51 -21.20
C THR A 304 1.12 67.25 -21.67
N LEU A 305 1.24 68.59 -21.60
CA LEU A 305 0.53 69.68 -22.29
C LEU A 305 -0.95 69.93 -21.96
#